data_AF-A0A1Y1KBA1-F1
#
_entry.id   AF-A0A1Y1KBA1-F1
#
_cell.length_a   1.000
_cell.length_b   1.000
_cell.length_c   1.000
_cell.angle_alpha   90.00
_cell.angle_beta   90.00
_cell.angle_gamma   90.00
#
_symmetry.space_group_name_H-M   'P 1'
#
loop_
_entity.id
_entity.type
_entity.pdbx_description
1 polymer ?
#
loop_
_entity_poly.entity_id
_entity_poly.type
_entity_poly.pdbx_seq_one_letter_code
_entity_poly.pdbx_strand_id
1 'polypeptide(L)'
;MAMTSTQVKQQQTGMAGTGTGWPRRNSQNANATTTSFDSKYPAPSTAINRIINLYPLTNYTFGTKEPLFEKDPSVPARFQRMRDEFERIGMRRSVEGVLLVHEHGLPHVLLLQLGTTFFKLPGGELNPGEDEVEGLKRLLTERFSQFRKTIN
;
A
#
# COMPACT_ATOMS: atom_id res chain seq x y z
N MET A 1 -36.01 -35.17 -56.34
CA MET A 1 -35.03 -34.37 -55.58
C MET A 1 -34.33 -35.28 -54.60
N ALA A 2 -33.06 -35.56 -54.88
CA ALA A 2 -32.15 -36.31 -54.01
C ALA A 2 -31.59 -35.41 -52.90
N MET A 3 -30.99 -36.03 -51.87
CA MET A 3 -29.86 -35.62 -51.00
C MET A 3 -30.09 -36.30 -49.62
N THR A 4 -29.78 -37.59 -49.46
CA THR A 4 -28.52 -38.12 -48.89
C THR A 4 -28.17 -37.52 -47.53
N SER A 5 -28.44 -38.28 -46.47
CA SER A 5 -27.97 -38.03 -45.10
C SER A 5 -26.55 -38.57 -44.93
N THR A 6 -25.57 -37.66 -44.91
CA THR A 6 -24.16 -37.98 -44.65
C THR A 6 -23.89 -37.91 -43.15
N GLN A 7 -23.45 -39.02 -42.55
CA GLN A 7 -22.83 -39.05 -41.23
C GLN A 7 -21.49 -38.29 -41.28
N VAL A 8 -21.30 -37.34 -40.37
CA VAL A 8 -20.00 -36.69 -40.15
C VAL A 8 -19.50 -37.01 -38.74
N LYS A 9 -18.38 -37.73 -38.74
CA LYS A 9 -17.51 -38.13 -37.64
C LYS A 9 -17.04 -36.89 -36.86
N GLN A 10 -17.38 -36.81 -35.57
CA GLN A 10 -16.88 -35.75 -34.68
C GLN A 10 -15.49 -36.15 -34.15
N GLN A 11 -14.46 -35.46 -34.66
CA GLN A 11 -13.08 -35.60 -34.24
C GLN A 11 -12.69 -34.38 -33.39
N GLN A 12 -12.36 -34.65 -32.12
CA GLN A 12 -11.37 -34.01 -31.23
C GLN A 12 -10.94 -32.56 -31.54
N THR A 13 -11.15 -31.63 -30.59
CA THR A 13 -10.08 -30.86 -29.91
C THR A 13 -10.68 -29.91 -28.87
N GLY A 14 -10.33 -30.10 -27.60
CA GLY A 14 -10.60 -29.12 -26.54
C GLY A 14 -9.58 -27.99 -26.62
N MET A 15 -10.06 -26.75 -26.72
CA MET A 15 -9.23 -25.55 -26.50
C MET A 15 -9.63 -24.94 -25.16
N ALA A 16 -8.86 -25.29 -24.13
CA ALA A 16 -8.90 -24.64 -22.84
C ALA A 16 -8.44 -23.18 -22.98
N GLY A 17 -9.14 -22.28 -22.29
CA GLY A 17 -9.03 -20.83 -22.43
C GLY A 17 -7.63 -20.27 -22.23
N THR A 18 -7.32 -19.26 -23.05
CA THR A 18 -6.19 -18.34 -22.90
C THR A 18 -6.41 -17.45 -21.68
N GLY A 19 -5.92 -17.89 -20.53
CA GLY A 19 -5.82 -17.08 -19.33
C GLY A 19 -4.80 -15.97 -19.51
N THR A 20 -5.27 -14.72 -19.56
CA THR A 20 -4.48 -13.52 -19.32
C THR A 20 -4.20 -13.43 -17.82
N GLY A 21 -2.98 -13.76 -17.40
CA GLY A 21 -2.58 -13.72 -16.00
C GLY A 21 -1.11 -14.05 -15.80
N TRP A 22 -0.53 -13.45 -14.76
CA TRP A 22 0.84 -13.53 -14.24
C TRP A 22 1.66 -14.76 -14.68
N PRO A 23 2.96 -14.60 -15.04
CA PRO A 23 3.78 -15.70 -15.51
C PRO A 23 3.88 -16.80 -14.46
N ARG A 24 3.22 -17.94 -14.72
CA ARG A 24 3.43 -19.18 -13.97
C ARG A 24 4.78 -19.75 -14.37
N ARG A 25 5.74 -19.73 -13.45
CA ARG A 25 7.01 -20.45 -13.60
C ARG A 25 6.70 -21.94 -13.70
N ASN A 26 6.80 -22.49 -14.91
CA ASN A 26 6.63 -23.91 -15.16
C ASN A 26 7.81 -24.67 -14.53
N SER A 27 7.54 -25.44 -13.48
CA SER A 27 8.52 -26.28 -12.80
C SER A 27 8.72 -27.56 -13.61
N GLN A 28 9.51 -27.48 -14.68
CA GLN A 28 10.14 -28.64 -15.31
C GLN A 28 11.31 -28.14 -16.17
N ASN A 29 12.52 -28.52 -15.75
CA ASN A 29 13.83 -28.24 -16.35
C ASN A 29 14.37 -26.80 -16.32
N ALA A 30 15.20 -26.53 -15.31
CA ALA A 30 16.30 -25.58 -15.41
C ALA A 30 17.51 -26.10 -14.62
N ASN A 31 18.41 -26.81 -15.30
CA ASN A 31 19.82 -26.84 -14.90
C ASN A 31 20.37 -25.42 -15.13
N ALA A 32 20.54 -24.66 -14.05
CA ALA A 32 21.15 -23.34 -14.09
C ALA A 32 22.07 -23.18 -12.88
N THR A 33 23.36 -23.31 -13.17
CA THR A 33 24.53 -22.66 -12.58
C THR A 33 24.29 -21.84 -11.31
N THR A 34 24.89 -22.28 -10.20
CA THR A 34 24.97 -21.59 -8.91
C THR A 34 25.71 -20.25 -9.05
N THR A 35 25.01 -19.21 -9.48
CA THR A 35 25.46 -17.83 -9.31
C THR A 35 25.17 -17.43 -7.86
N SER A 36 26.21 -17.32 -7.04
CA SER A 36 26.18 -16.70 -5.73
C SER A 36 25.73 -15.23 -5.86
N PHE A 37 24.45 -14.97 -5.63
CA PHE A 37 23.91 -13.62 -5.51
C PHE A 37 24.40 -13.02 -4.20
N ASP A 38 25.45 -12.19 -4.30
CA ASP A 38 25.91 -11.34 -3.21
C ASP A 38 24.75 -10.44 -2.77
N SER A 39 24.25 -10.69 -1.57
CA SER A 39 23.07 -10.05 -1.02
C SER A 39 23.44 -8.66 -0.51
N LYS A 40 23.48 -7.68 -1.41
CA LYS A 40 23.78 -6.26 -1.13
C LYS A 40 22.65 -5.54 -0.37
N TYR A 41 21.61 -6.26 0.04
CA TYR A 41 20.52 -5.74 0.85
C TYR A 41 20.55 -6.48 2.19
N PRO A 42 20.66 -5.78 3.34
CA PRO A 42 20.45 -6.43 4.62
C PRO A 42 19.06 -7.06 4.59
N ALA A 43 19.00 -8.37 4.87
CA ALA A 43 17.75 -9.08 5.00
C ALA A 43 16.84 -8.30 5.97
N PRO A 44 15.56 -8.06 5.64
CA PRO A 44 14.65 -7.44 6.59
C PRO A 44 14.66 -8.32 7.83
N SER A 45 15.07 -7.76 8.97
CA SER A 45 15.16 -8.49 10.23
C SER A 45 13.82 -9.20 10.46
N THR A 46 13.82 -10.52 10.31
CA THR A 46 12.71 -11.42 10.64
C THR A 46 12.14 -10.97 11.97
N ALA A 47 10.84 -10.68 12.03
CA ALA A 47 10.17 -10.08 13.19
C ALA A 47 10.67 -10.70 14.51
N ILE A 48 11.60 -10.00 15.15
CA ILE A 48 12.10 -10.30 16.48
C ILE A 48 10.90 -10.08 17.41
N ASN A 49 10.71 -10.96 18.39
CA ASN A 49 9.78 -10.75 19.48
C ASN A 49 10.12 -9.40 20.15
N ARG A 50 9.47 -8.32 19.70
CA ARG A 50 9.75 -6.95 20.11
C ARG A 50 8.64 -6.51 21.05
N ILE A 51 9.03 -6.29 22.29
CA ILE A 51 8.16 -5.73 23.31
C ILE A 51 7.91 -4.26 22.94
N ILE A 52 6.63 -3.88 22.85
CA ILE A 52 6.19 -2.50 22.62
C ILE A 52 5.31 -2.09 23.79
N ASN A 53 5.63 -0.96 24.41
CA ASN A 53 4.83 -0.43 25.50
C ASN A 53 3.59 0.26 24.94
N LEU A 54 2.42 -0.13 25.45
CA LEU A 54 1.16 0.56 25.17
C LEU A 54 0.73 1.31 26.42
N TYR A 55 0.06 2.43 26.20
CA TYR A 55 -0.51 3.23 27.28
C TYR A 55 -2.03 3.37 27.11
N PRO A 56 -2.79 3.60 28.19
CA PRO A 56 -4.23 3.78 28.14
C PRO A 56 -4.63 4.88 27.15
N LEU A 57 -5.73 4.70 26.41
CA LEU A 57 -6.30 5.72 25.53
C LEU A 57 -6.51 7.06 26.26
N THR A 58 -6.90 7.00 27.54
CA THR A 58 -7.12 8.16 28.42
C THR A 58 -5.87 9.01 28.69
N ASN A 59 -4.66 8.52 28.39
CA ASN A 59 -3.43 9.29 28.50
C ASN A 59 -3.24 10.31 27.37
N TYR A 60 -4.06 10.23 26.32
CA TYR A 60 -3.95 11.07 25.13
C TYR A 60 -5.16 11.99 25.03
N THR A 61 -4.92 13.25 24.68
CA THR A 61 -5.99 14.23 24.42
C THR A 61 -6.06 14.53 22.94
N PHE A 62 -7.27 14.50 22.39
CA PHE A 62 -7.52 14.81 20.98
C PHE A 62 -8.00 16.25 20.85
N GLY A 63 -7.14 17.09 20.28
CA GLY A 63 -7.51 18.46 19.93
C GLY A 63 -8.24 18.53 18.59
N THR A 64 -8.93 19.64 18.35
CA THR A 64 -9.48 19.98 17.04
C THR A 64 -8.49 20.83 16.25
N LYS A 65 -8.42 20.59 14.94
CA LYS A 65 -7.63 21.36 13.98
C LYS A 65 -8.52 21.72 12.79
N GLU A 66 -8.09 22.72 12.02
CA GLU A 66 -8.73 23.06 10.74
C GLU A 66 -8.91 21.83 9.84
N PRO A 67 -10.04 21.75 9.10
CA PRO A 67 -10.28 20.66 8.17
C PRO A 67 -9.14 20.48 7.18
N LEU A 68 -8.73 19.23 7.02
CA LEU A 68 -7.64 18.85 6.14
C LEU A 68 -8.23 18.21 4.89
N PHE A 69 -8.14 18.92 3.77
CA PHE A 69 -8.67 18.45 2.50
C PHE A 69 -7.71 17.48 1.82
N GLU A 70 -8.27 16.51 1.11
CA GLU A 70 -7.48 15.66 0.24
C GLU A 70 -6.91 16.47 -0.93
N LYS A 71 -5.74 16.05 -1.42
CA LYS A 71 -5.08 16.71 -2.57
C LYS A 71 -5.91 16.62 -3.84
N ASP A 72 -6.65 15.53 -4.01
CA ASP A 72 -7.35 15.21 -5.25
C ASP A 72 -8.86 15.34 -5.04
N PRO A 73 -9.58 16.13 -5.87
CA PRO A 73 -11.03 16.34 -5.72
C PRO A 73 -11.86 15.12 -6.10
N SER A 74 -11.26 14.15 -6.80
CA SER A 74 -11.93 12.95 -7.27
C SER A 74 -10.95 11.81 -7.54
N VAL A 75 -11.47 10.59 -7.61
CA VAL A 75 -10.68 9.40 -7.93
C VAL A 75 -10.01 9.49 -9.31
N PRO A 76 -10.67 9.96 -10.40
CA PRO A 76 -9.99 10.17 -11.67
C PRO A 76 -8.83 11.17 -11.61
N ALA A 77 -9.01 12.29 -10.90
CA ALA A 77 -7.95 13.29 -10.73
C ALA A 77 -6.73 12.69 -10.01
N ARG A 78 -6.95 11.87 -8.99
CA ARG A 78 -5.89 11.14 -8.29
C ARG A 78 -5.11 10.23 -9.23
N PHE A 79 -5.80 9.46 -10.07
CA PHE A 79 -5.13 8.58 -11.04
C PHE A 79 -4.38 9.34 -12.12
N GLN A 80 -4.89 10.49 -12.57
CA GLN A 80 -4.19 11.33 -13.53
C GLN A 80 -2.88 11.84 -12.93
N ARG A 81 -2.93 12.43 -11.73
CA ARG A 81 -1.72 12.89 -11.02
C ARG A 81 -0.71 11.78 -10.78
N MET A 82 -1.17 10.56 -10.48
CA MET A 82 -0.28 9.40 -10.33
C MET A 82 0.48 9.06 -11.61
N ARG A 83 -0.15 9.19 -12.79
CA ARG A 83 0.52 8.96 -14.08
C ARG A 83 1.53 10.06 -14.37
N ASP A 84 1.11 11.31 -14.22
CA ASP A 84 1.96 12.47 -14.51
C ASP A 84 3.22 12.49 -13.60
N GLU A 85 3.06 12.17 -12.31
CA GLU A 85 4.19 12.03 -11.40
C GLU A 85 5.09 10.85 -11.76
N PHE A 86 4.51 9.72 -12.20
CA PHE A 86 5.30 8.55 -12.59
C PHE A 86 6.20 8.83 -13.80
N GLU A 87 5.68 9.54 -14.80
CA GLU A 87 6.46 9.94 -15.97
C GLU A 87 7.60 10.91 -15.60
N ARG A 88 7.39 11.77 -14.60
CA ARG A 88 8.36 12.81 -14.21
C ARG A 88 9.43 12.34 -13.24
N ILE A 89 9.05 11.60 -12.20
CA ILE A 89 9.94 11.22 -11.08
C ILE A 89 9.98 9.73 -10.80
N GLY A 90 9.29 8.92 -11.60
CA GLY A 90 9.22 7.47 -11.41
C GLY A 90 8.30 7.06 -10.26
N MET A 91 8.64 5.97 -9.60
CA MET A 91 7.79 5.34 -8.60
C MET A 91 7.47 6.28 -7.43
N ARG A 92 6.18 6.51 -7.17
CA ARG A 92 5.72 7.24 -5.97
C ARG A 92 6.13 6.47 -4.71
N ARG A 93 6.68 7.18 -3.74
CA ARG A 93 7.01 6.66 -2.41
C ARG A 93 6.08 7.25 -1.36
N SER A 94 5.56 6.41 -0.47
CA SER A 94 4.65 6.80 0.60
C SER A 94 4.97 6.06 1.89
N VAL A 95 4.72 6.71 3.02
CA VAL A 95 4.90 6.14 4.36
C VAL A 95 3.65 6.37 5.19
N GLU A 96 3.33 5.39 6.04
CA GLU A 96 2.20 5.43 6.95
C GLU A 96 2.64 4.96 8.34
N GLY A 97 2.14 5.63 9.37
CA GLY A 97 2.43 5.33 10.77
C GLY A 97 1.28 4.56 11.40
N VAL A 98 1.60 3.49 12.12
CA VAL A 98 0.64 2.75 12.97
C VAL A 98 0.85 3.19 14.41
N LEU A 99 -0.11 3.91 14.97
CA LEU A 99 -0.08 4.34 16.37
C LEU A 99 -0.97 3.42 17.19
N LEU A 100 -0.42 2.92 18.30
CA LEU A 100 -1.09 1.97 19.17
C LEU A 100 -1.33 2.57 20.56
N VAL A 101 -2.50 2.28 21.10
CA VAL A 101 -2.88 2.53 22.49
C VAL A 101 -3.56 1.28 23.03
N HIS A 102 -3.91 1.24 24.31
CA HIS A 102 -4.79 0.19 24.82
C HIS A 102 -6.00 0.77 25.56
N GLU A 103 -7.09 0.02 25.52
CA GLU A 103 -8.28 0.29 26.33
C GLU A 103 -8.79 -1.07 26.83
N HIS A 104 -9.03 -1.18 28.13
CA HIS A 104 -9.43 -2.45 28.79
C HIS A 104 -8.51 -3.66 28.48
N GLY A 105 -7.21 -3.42 28.32
CA GLY A 105 -6.23 -4.48 28.01
C GLY A 105 -6.19 -4.93 26.55
N LEU A 106 -6.96 -4.27 25.66
CA LEU A 106 -7.00 -4.57 24.24
C LEU A 106 -6.24 -3.50 23.45
N PRO A 107 -5.34 -3.89 22.52
CA PRO A 107 -4.63 -2.94 21.66
C PRO A 107 -5.58 -2.33 20.64
N HIS A 108 -5.48 -1.02 20.46
CA HIS A 108 -6.26 -0.24 19.50
C HIS A 108 -5.33 0.53 18.55
N VAL A 109 -5.71 0.59 17.28
CA VAL A 109 -5.00 1.37 16.24
C VAL A 109 -5.70 2.72 16.08
N LEU A 110 -4.94 3.81 16.12
CA LEU A 110 -5.47 5.14 15.85
C LEU A 110 -5.55 5.38 14.33
N LEU A 111 -6.72 5.81 13.86
CA LEU A 111 -7.02 6.10 12.46
C LEU A 111 -7.54 7.52 12.29
N LEU A 112 -7.29 8.12 11.13
CA LEU A 112 -7.92 9.36 10.69
C LEU A 112 -9.24 9.03 9.99
N GLN A 113 -10.36 9.50 10.54
CA GLN A 113 -11.66 9.34 9.93
C GLN A 113 -11.99 10.54 9.03
N LEU A 114 -12.35 10.28 7.77
CA LEU A 114 -12.84 11.28 6.82
C LEU A 114 -14.29 10.93 6.47
N GLY A 115 -15.22 11.81 6.81
CA GLY A 115 -16.65 11.50 6.67
C GLY A 115 -17.08 10.34 7.57
N THR A 116 -17.98 9.48 7.08
CA THR A 116 -18.60 8.42 7.91
C THR A 116 -17.95 7.05 7.76
N THR A 117 -17.34 6.74 6.62
CA THR A 117 -16.89 5.38 6.29
C THR A 117 -15.45 5.28 5.82
N PHE A 118 -14.73 6.40 5.74
CA PHE A 118 -13.38 6.42 5.20
C PHE A 118 -12.37 6.60 6.32
N PHE A 119 -11.43 5.67 6.40
CA PHE A 119 -10.40 5.64 7.44
C PHE A 119 -9.03 5.52 6.80
N LYS A 120 -8.08 6.29 7.32
CA LYS A 120 -6.68 6.30 6.85
C LYS A 120 -5.71 6.20 8.00
N LEU A 121 -4.57 5.57 7.74
CA LEU A 121 -3.41 5.73 8.61
C LEU A 121 -2.84 7.14 8.44
N PRO A 122 -2.30 7.75 9.51
CA PRO A 122 -1.59 9.00 9.40
C PRO A 122 -0.29 8.79 8.62
N GLY A 123 -0.07 9.61 7.60
CA GLY A 123 1.05 9.46 6.69
C GLY A 123 0.87 10.31 5.43
N GLY A 124 1.58 9.92 4.38
CA GLY A 124 1.56 10.63 3.11
C GLY A 124 2.70 10.27 2.17
N GLU A 125 2.86 11.12 1.17
CA GLU A 125 3.85 10.98 0.10
C GLU A 125 5.19 11.59 0.55
N LEU A 126 6.27 10.89 0.22
CA LEU A 126 7.65 11.36 0.44
C LEU A 126 8.08 12.31 -0.68
N ASN A 127 8.94 13.25 -0.34
CA ASN A 127 9.63 14.07 -1.33
C ASN A 127 10.70 13.24 -2.08
N PRO A 128 11.11 13.62 -3.30
CA PRO A 128 12.19 12.95 -4.01
C PRO A 128 13.48 12.92 -3.18
N GLY A 129 14.05 11.73 -2.99
CA GLY A 129 15.26 11.53 -2.18
C GLY A 129 15.07 11.65 -0.67
N GLU A 130 13.84 11.83 -0.17
CA GLU A 130 13.58 11.91 1.27
C GLU A 130 13.73 10.54 1.95
N ASP A 131 14.31 10.56 3.15
CA ASP A 131 14.38 9.38 4.03
C ASP A 131 12.99 8.99 4.56
N GLU A 132 12.75 7.70 4.71
CA GLU A 132 11.43 7.18 5.06
C GLU A 132 11.04 7.51 6.51
N VAL A 133 12.01 7.44 7.43
CA VAL A 133 11.79 7.70 8.85
C VAL A 133 11.63 9.19 9.09
N GLU A 134 12.50 10.01 8.52
CA GLU A 134 12.40 11.47 8.64
C GLU A 134 11.15 12.03 7.94
N GLY A 135 10.81 11.50 6.77
CA GLY A 135 9.58 11.84 6.06
C GLY A 135 8.34 11.46 6.86
N LEU A 136 8.31 10.29 7.51
CA LEU A 136 7.21 9.90 8.37
C LEU A 136 7.10 10.84 9.59
N LYS A 137 8.20 11.20 10.25
CA LYS A 137 8.20 12.17 11.36
C LYS A 137 7.63 13.52 10.93
N ARG A 138 8.06 14.05 9.78
CA ARG A 138 7.54 15.30 9.20
C ARG A 138 6.04 15.21 8.96
N LEU A 139 5.58 14.13 8.31
CA LEU A 139 4.16 13.91 7.99
C LEU A 139 3.31 13.78 9.26
N LEU A 140 3.74 13.00 10.25
CA LEU A 140 3.03 12.87 11.52
C LEU A 140 2.95 14.20 12.28
N THR A 141 4.04 14.98 12.26
CA THR A 141 4.07 16.32 12.85
C THR A 141 3.06 17.22 12.14
N GLU A 142 3.05 17.27 10.82
CA GLU A 142 2.11 18.08 10.04
C GLU A 142 0.64 17.71 10.34
N ARG A 143 0.34 16.42 10.51
CA ARG A 143 -1.01 15.93 10.81
C ARG A 143 -1.44 16.23 12.25
N PHE A 144 -0.57 15.99 13.23
CA PHE A 144 -0.95 16.00 14.66
C PHE A 144 -0.46 17.20 15.46
N SER A 145 0.46 18.01 14.93
CA SER A 145 0.95 19.18 15.67
C SER A 145 -0.18 20.18 15.91
N GLN A 146 -0.32 20.60 17.17
CA GLN A 146 -1.20 21.69 17.54
C GLN A 146 -0.72 22.99 16.89
N PHE A 147 -1.64 23.80 16.34
CA PHE A 147 -1.32 25.12 15.82
C PHE A 147 -0.73 25.96 16.96
N ARG A 148 0.59 26.07 17.05
CA ARG A 148 1.25 27.12 17.83
C ARG A 148 1.10 28.40 17.01
N LYS A 149 0.05 29.18 17.26
CA LYS A 149 0.08 30.60 16.88
C LYS A 149 1.20 31.23 17.71
N THR A 150 2.35 31.45 17.10
CA THR A 150 3.36 32.35 17.63
C THR A 150 2.70 33.72 17.68
N ILE A 151 2.39 34.19 18.89
CA ILE A 151 1.96 35.56 19.14
C ILE A 151 3.26 36.37 19.13
N ASN A 152 3.43 37.23 18.11
CA ASN A 152 4.44 38.29 18.12
C ASN A 152 3.91 39.47 18.94
#